data_AF-Q8P7I1-F1
#
_entry.id   AF-Q8P7I1-F1
#
_cell.length_a   1.000
_cell.length_b   1.000
_cell.length_c   1.000
_cell.angle_alpha   90.00
_cell.angle_beta   90.00
_cell.angle_gamma   90.00
#
_symmetry.space_group_name_H-M   'P 1'
#
loop_
_entity.id
_entity.type
_entity.pdbx_description
1 polymer ?
#
loop_
_entity_poly.entity_id
_entity_poly.type
_entity_poly.pdbx_seq_one_letter_code
_entity_poly.pdbx_strand_id
1 'polypeptide(L)'
;MRSHHSGPTPMPTLRMRITGTDDDARAIGNLLQSIEGIEHVEEVDDLMPHLDDDDSSSAGLSDDEGPGTHEFEVEAGNESTAQKVRDAVQELALQLDVFIEFEVDEG
;
A
#
# COMPACT_ATOMS: atom_id res chain seq x y z
N MET A 1 12.90 -38.77 -13.28
CA MET A 1 12.00 -38.39 -12.19
C MET A 1 11.92 -36.87 -12.14
N ARG A 2 10.73 -36.28 -12.21
CA ARG A 2 10.53 -34.84 -12.07
C ARG A 2 10.49 -34.50 -10.59
N SER A 3 11.54 -33.90 -10.06
CA SER A 3 11.49 -33.22 -8.77
C SER A 3 10.90 -31.84 -9.02
N HIS A 4 9.60 -31.68 -8.83
CA HIS A 4 9.04 -30.36 -8.60
C HIS A 4 9.45 -29.95 -7.19
N HIS A 5 10.55 -29.21 -7.10
CA HIS A 5 10.81 -28.34 -5.97
C HIS A 5 9.69 -27.28 -6.02
N SER A 6 8.59 -27.51 -5.31
CA SER A 6 7.71 -26.41 -4.96
C SER A 6 8.49 -25.65 -3.89
N GLY A 7 9.27 -24.65 -4.31
CA GLY A 7 9.65 -23.58 -3.39
C GLY A 7 8.39 -22.95 -2.78
N PRO A 8 8.50 -22.19 -1.69
CA PRO A 8 7.37 -21.37 -1.24
C PRO A 8 6.88 -20.61 -2.46
N THR A 9 5.60 -20.76 -2.80
CA THR A 9 4.96 -19.89 -3.78
C THR A 9 5.24 -18.45 -3.34
N PRO A 10 5.78 -17.57 -4.20
CA PRO A 10 5.98 -16.18 -3.81
C PRO A 10 4.64 -15.66 -3.30
N MET A 11 4.62 -15.20 -2.06
CA MET A 11 3.41 -14.66 -1.47
C MET A 11 3.11 -13.32 -2.18
N PRO A 12 1.88 -13.10 -2.65
CA PRO A 12 1.55 -11.85 -3.30
C PRO A 12 1.65 -10.69 -2.31
N THR A 13 2.59 -9.80 -2.59
CA THR A 13 2.73 -8.53 -1.87
C THR A 13 1.98 -7.43 -2.61
N LEU A 14 1.21 -6.63 -1.87
CA LEU A 14 0.51 -5.47 -2.38
C LEU A 14 1.10 -4.24 -1.73
N ARG A 15 1.65 -3.34 -2.54
CA ARG A 15 2.01 -2.01 -2.10
C ARG A 15 0.94 -1.04 -2.54
N MET A 16 0.49 -0.19 -1.62
CA MET A 16 -0.55 0.79 -1.88
C MET A 16 -0.22 2.11 -1.21
N ARG A 17 -0.48 3.19 -1.92
CA ARG A 17 -0.25 4.56 -1.48
C ARG A 17 -1.57 5.29 -1.33
N ILE A 18 -1.77 5.93 -0.20
CA ILE A 18 -2.99 6.65 0.16
C ILE A 18 -2.63 8.12 0.34
N THR A 19 -3.43 9.01 -0.24
CA THR A 19 -3.36 10.45 0.01
C THR A 19 -4.54 10.85 0.87
N GLY A 20 -4.30 11.16 2.14
CA GLY A 20 -5.34 11.41 3.13
C GLY A 20 -4.79 11.94 4.44
N THR A 21 -5.60 11.93 5.50
CA THR A 21 -5.13 12.26 6.85
C THR A 21 -4.59 11.01 7.56
N ASP A 22 -3.83 11.21 8.64
CA ASP A 22 -3.38 10.13 9.53
C ASP A 22 -4.56 9.33 10.13
N ASP A 23 -5.75 9.93 10.26
CA ASP A 23 -6.96 9.19 10.67
C ASP A 23 -7.43 8.23 9.58
N ASP A 24 -7.38 8.64 8.31
CA ASP A 24 -7.74 7.81 7.16
C ASP A 24 -6.76 6.64 7.00
N ALA A 25 -5.46 6.91 7.15
CA ALA A 25 -4.42 5.89 7.13
C ALA A 25 -4.63 4.86 8.25
N ARG A 26 -4.94 5.31 9.48
CA ARG A 26 -5.31 4.42 10.58
C ARG A 26 -6.56 3.62 10.29
N ALA A 27 -7.59 4.20 9.67
CA ALA A 27 -8.82 3.49 9.31
C ALA A 27 -8.52 2.36 8.32
N ILE A 28 -7.69 2.63 7.30
CA ILE A 28 -7.26 1.62 6.33
C ILE A 28 -6.37 0.55 7.00
N GLY A 29 -5.42 0.93 7.84
CA GLY A 29 -4.60 -0.01 8.61
C GLY A 29 -5.43 -0.95 9.48
N ASN A 30 -6.46 -0.43 10.14
CA ASN A 30 -7.39 -1.23 10.93
C ASN A 30 -8.22 -2.20 10.06
N LEU A 31 -8.66 -1.75 8.88
CA LEU A 31 -9.35 -2.61 7.91
C LEU A 31 -8.44 -3.77 7.49
N LEU A 32 -7.19 -3.47 7.09
CA LEU A 32 -6.22 -4.47 6.67
C LEU A 32 -6.02 -5.52 7.76
N GLN A 33 -5.78 -5.11 9.00
CA GLN A 33 -5.62 -6.04 10.14
C GLN A 33 -6.86 -6.90 10.42
N SER A 34 -8.04 -6.51 9.93
CA SER A 34 -9.29 -7.27 10.11
C SER A 34 -9.51 -8.37 9.06
N ILE A 35 -8.78 -8.35 7.94
CA ILE A 35 -8.98 -9.29 6.82
C ILE A 35 -8.25 -10.61 7.10
N GLU A 36 -9.00 -11.71 7.15
CA GLU A 36 -8.41 -13.04 7.32
C GLU A 36 -7.58 -13.48 6.10
N GLY A 37 -6.42 -14.07 6.37
CA GLY A 37 -5.50 -14.63 5.37
C GLY A 37 -4.43 -13.65 4.89
N ILE A 38 -4.35 -12.46 5.49
CA ILE A 38 -3.17 -11.61 5.42
C ILE A 38 -2.11 -12.17 6.37
N GLU A 39 -0.89 -12.29 5.87
CA GLU A 39 0.26 -12.79 6.63
C GLU A 39 1.00 -11.61 7.29
N HIS A 40 1.07 -10.47 6.60
CA HIS A 40 1.76 -9.28 7.10
C HIS A 40 1.11 -7.97 6.64
N VAL A 41 1.10 -6.95 7.51
CA VAL A 41 0.72 -5.57 7.20
C VAL A 41 1.77 -4.65 7.84
N GLU A 42 2.40 -3.82 7.03
CA GLU A 42 3.33 -2.79 7.47
C GLU A 42 2.95 -1.45 6.83
N GLU A 43 2.86 -0.40 7.65
CA GLU A 43 2.85 0.97 7.14
C GLU A 43 4.31 1.35 6.90
N VAL A 44 4.67 1.57 5.65
CA VAL A 44 6.00 1.99 5.26
C VAL A 44 5.97 3.51 5.10
N ASP A 45 6.73 4.21 5.95
CA ASP A 45 6.96 5.64 5.78
C ASP A 45 7.61 5.85 4.42
N ASP A 46 7.13 6.86 3.67
CA ASP A 46 7.59 7.22 2.32
C ASP A 46 9.13 7.17 2.30
N LEU A 47 9.69 6.08 1.78
CA LEU A 47 11.12 5.92 1.65
C LEU A 47 11.50 6.89 0.54
N MET A 48 11.83 8.12 0.95
CA MET A 48 12.26 9.25 0.13
C MET A 48 12.54 8.80 -1.31
N PRO A 49 11.73 9.22 -2.31
CA PRO A 49 12.01 8.87 -3.69
C PRO A 49 13.48 9.18 -3.95
N HIS A 50 14.23 8.15 -4.34
CA HIS A 50 15.64 8.28 -4.63
C HIS A 50 15.83 9.50 -5.52
N LEU A 51 16.45 10.51 -4.89
CA LEU A 51 17.18 11.68 -5.37
C LEU A 51 17.84 11.57 -6.76
N ASP A 52 17.08 11.25 -7.80
CA ASP A 52 17.57 11.20 -9.18
C ASP A 52 16.51 11.66 -10.19
N ASP A 53 15.88 12.81 -9.91
CA ASP A 53 15.46 13.71 -10.99
C ASP A 53 15.78 15.16 -10.58
N ASP A 54 16.86 15.64 -11.17
CA ASP A 54 17.48 16.95 -10.99
C ASP A 54 16.63 18.04 -11.65
N ASP A 55 15.42 18.33 -11.17
CA ASP A 55 14.75 19.66 -11.32
C ASP A 55 13.36 19.72 -10.64
N SER A 56 13.29 19.73 -9.31
CA SER A 56 12.09 20.21 -8.61
C SER A 56 12.42 21.38 -7.70
N SER A 57 12.33 22.56 -8.31
CA SER A 57 12.36 23.86 -7.67
C SER A 57 11.31 23.99 -6.57
N SER A 58 11.71 23.80 -5.31
CA SER A 58 10.94 24.22 -4.13
C SER A 58 11.26 25.68 -3.80
N ALA A 59 10.69 26.61 -4.58
CA ALA A 59 10.61 28.01 -4.19
C ALA A 59 9.68 28.11 -2.97
N GLY A 60 10.27 28.47 -1.83
CA GLY A 60 9.64 28.43 -0.52
C GLY A 60 8.22 28.99 -0.47
N LEU A 61 7.30 28.14 -0.03
CA LEU A 61 6.02 28.48 0.56
C LEU A 61 5.78 27.52 1.72
N SER A 62 5.19 28.09 2.77
CA SER A 62 5.09 27.58 4.13
C SER A 62 4.51 26.16 4.25
N ASP A 63 4.94 25.52 5.33
CA ASP A 63 4.41 24.34 6.05
C ASP A 63 2.88 24.43 6.23
N ASP A 64 2.11 24.22 5.16
CA ASP A 64 0.66 24.03 5.18
C ASP A 64 0.46 22.53 4.94
N GLU A 65 0.17 21.81 6.02
CA GLU A 65 -0.06 20.37 6.10
C GLU A 65 -1.09 19.93 5.04
N GLY A 66 -0.64 19.69 3.81
CA GLY A 66 -1.40 18.96 2.82
C GLY A 66 -1.74 17.56 3.38
N PRO A 67 -2.78 16.89 2.84
CA PRO A 67 -3.05 15.51 3.22
C PRO A 67 -1.75 14.69 3.09
N GLY A 68 -1.35 14.06 4.19
CA GLY A 68 -0.17 13.22 4.22
C GLY A 68 -0.28 12.08 3.22
N THR A 69 0.86 11.61 2.75
CA THR A 69 0.94 10.39 1.95
C THR A 69 1.32 9.25 2.88
N HIS A 70 0.56 8.15 2.82
CA HIS A 70 0.79 6.96 3.64
C HIS A 70 0.90 5.76 2.71
N GLU A 71 1.97 4.97 2.86
CA GLU A 71 2.17 3.76 2.08
C GLU A 71 2.02 2.51 2.96
N PHE A 72 1.34 1.51 2.43
CA PHE A 72 1.14 0.23 3.10
C PHE A 72 1.68 -0.90 2.24
N GLU A 73 2.44 -1.78 2.86
CA GLU A 73 2.82 -3.07 2.31
C GLU A 73 2.00 -4.17 2.98
N VAL A 74 1.33 -4.98 2.15
CA VAL A 74 0.48 -6.08 2.60
C VAL A 74 0.93 -7.38 1.95
N GLU A 75 1.36 -8.33 2.76
CA GLU A 75 1.65 -9.69 2.31
C GLU A 75 0.39 -10.55 2.47
N ALA A 76 -0.19 -10.96 1.35
CA ALA A 76 -1.34 -11.85 1.34
C ALA A 76 -0.89 -13.31 1.20
N GLY A 77 -1.54 -14.24 1.92
CA GLY A 77 -1.18 -15.66 1.84
C GLY A 77 -1.50 -16.31 0.48
N ASN A 78 -2.30 -15.66 -0.37
CA ASN A 78 -2.65 -16.12 -1.73
C ASN A 78 -3.29 -14.99 -2.56
N GLU A 79 -3.40 -15.19 -3.87
CA GLU A 79 -3.95 -14.21 -4.82
C GLU A 79 -5.42 -13.85 -4.56
N SER A 80 -6.22 -14.80 -4.04
CA SER A 80 -7.61 -14.51 -3.71
C SER A 80 -7.74 -13.58 -2.51
N THR A 81 -6.87 -13.71 -1.51
CA THR A 81 -6.77 -12.75 -0.41
C THR A 81 -6.27 -11.40 -0.92
N ALA A 82 -5.25 -11.38 -1.78
CA ALA A 82 -4.75 -10.15 -2.39
C ALA A 82 -5.88 -9.36 -3.09
N GLN A 83 -6.72 -10.04 -3.87
CA GLN A 83 -7.86 -9.40 -4.53
C GLN A 83 -8.89 -8.86 -3.52
N LYS A 84 -9.21 -9.64 -2.49
CA LYS A 84 -10.12 -9.18 -1.42
C LYS A 84 -9.60 -7.92 -0.71
N VAL A 85 -8.28 -7.85 -0.47
CA VAL A 85 -7.64 -6.67 0.10
C VAL A 85 -7.83 -5.47 -0.82
N ARG A 86 -7.56 -5.61 -2.13
CA ARG A 86 -7.77 -4.53 -3.11
C ARG A 86 -9.22 -4.05 -3.09
N ASP A 87 -10.18 -4.96 -3.16
CA ASP A 87 -11.61 -4.62 -3.20
C ASP A 87 -12.03 -3.91 -1.90
N ALA A 88 -11.68 -4.45 -0.74
CA ALA A 88 -12.06 -3.87 0.55
C ALA A 88 -11.45 -2.49 0.78
N VAL A 89 -10.17 -2.30 0.43
CA VAL A 89 -9.51 -1.01 0.60
C VAL A 89 -10.07 0.01 -0.40
N GLN A 90 -10.38 -0.38 -1.64
CA GLN A 90 -11.04 0.50 -2.60
C GLN A 90 -12.41 0.96 -2.10
N GLU A 91 -13.21 0.05 -1.53
CA GLU A 91 -14.49 0.41 -0.94
C GLU A 91 -14.34 1.42 0.21
N LEU A 92 -13.39 1.19 1.13
CA LEU A 92 -13.15 2.12 2.23
C LEU A 92 -12.59 3.46 1.74
N ALA A 93 -11.68 3.47 0.76
CA ALA A 93 -11.14 4.69 0.20
C ALA A 93 -12.24 5.58 -0.41
N LEU A 94 -13.20 4.97 -1.12
CA LEU A 94 -14.38 5.67 -1.63
C LEU A 94 -15.28 6.23 -0.52
N GLN A 95 -15.39 5.53 0.62
CA GLN A 95 -16.18 6.00 1.77
C GLN A 95 -15.51 7.17 2.49
N LEU A 96 -14.18 7.17 2.56
CA LEU A 96 -13.38 8.21 3.19
C LEU A 96 -13.09 9.40 2.26
N ASP A 97 -13.45 9.29 0.97
CA ASP A 97 -13.13 10.28 -0.08
C ASP A 97 -11.62 10.53 -0.22
N VAL A 98 -10.83 9.46 -0.06
CA VAL A 98 -9.36 9.48 -0.19
C VAL A 98 -8.90 8.85 -1.50
N PHE A 99 -7.74 9.28 -1.98
CA PHE A 99 -7.13 8.72 -3.16
C PHE A 99 -6.24 7.54 -2.80
N ILE A 100 -6.36 6.43 -3.53
CA ILE A 100 -5.51 5.25 -3.36
C ILE A 100 -4.91 4.79 -4.69
N GLU A 101 -3.62 4.51 -4.68
CA GLU A 101 -2.86 3.94 -5.77
C GLU A 101 -2.33 2.56 -5.36
N PHE A 102 -2.48 1.57 -6.22
CA PHE A 102 -1.86 0.26 -6.02
C PHE A 102 -0.65 0.14 -6.93
N GLU A 103 0.53 -0.13 -6.37
CA GLU A 103 1.65 -0.57 -7.19
C GLU A 103 1.32 -1.95 -7.75
N VAL A 104 1.49 -2.08 -9.06
CA VAL A 104 1.39 -3.35 -9.76
C VAL A 104 2.82 -3.80 -10.00
N ASP A 105 3.25 -4.86 -9.31
CA ASP A 105 4.50 -5.53 -9.66
C ASP A 105 4.32 -6.13 -11.07
N GLU A 106 4.91 -5.47 -12.06
CA GLU A 106 4.96 -5.98 -13.43
C GLU A 106 5.92 -7.18 -13.47
N GLY A 107 5.40 -8.37 -13.18
CA GLY A 107 6.13 -9.63 -13.26
C GLY A 107 6.61 -10.01 -14.65
#